data_AF-A0A1F2T9A1-F1
#
_entry.id   AF-A0A1F2T9A1-F1
#
_cell.length_a   1.000
_cell.length_b   1.000
_cell.length_c   1.000
_cell.angle_alpha   90.00
_cell.angle_beta   90.00
_cell.angle_gamma   90.00
#
_symmetry.space_group_name_H-M   'P 1'
#
loop_
_entity.id
_entity.type
_entity.pdbx_description
1 polymer ?
#
loop_
_entity_poly.entity_id
_entity_poly.type
_entity_poly.pdbx_seq_one_letter_code
_entity_poly.pdbx_strand_id
1 'polypeptide(L)'
;MYMLRVLIVCASLTVIANAQAQFPMQYMDEVGHMGWQDKRKSTELGLATVYHECEECEANTESDQLRFEGKDDAGKLWRLWIERVGGFGGTEVWKADFDKNGRQDLLITSYFMQNGRCIDEYDMVFVLFDEKGRPAVSKITTHGFSGFETPPEIVVDVNGDGRAEVVASLCNYADHPRFGEDRQITGIYEAREGRWVPEREAKEGPYLEASQALVKAWLMDPNDPDYDPEYLKWLPMEPSKWPDSMDGLGDSRFGAYRLELPAD
;
A
#
# COMPACT_ATOMS: atom_id res chain seq x y z
N MET A 1 29.11 58.88 18.13
CA MET A 1 27.68 59.19 17.98
C MET A 1 27.18 58.37 16.81
N TYR A 2 26.25 57.46 17.07
CA TYR A 2 25.76 56.41 16.16
C TYR A 2 24.83 56.95 15.09
N MET A 3 24.87 56.39 13.87
CA MET A 3 23.70 56.15 12.99
C MET A 3 24.15 55.36 11.76
N LEU A 4 23.87 54.05 11.72
CA LEU A 4 22.70 53.41 11.11
C LEU A 4 22.98 53.03 9.65
N ARG A 5 23.61 51.87 9.45
CA ARG A 5 23.62 51.16 8.16
C ARG A 5 22.34 50.33 8.10
N VAL A 6 21.39 50.79 7.29
CA VAL A 6 20.20 50.02 6.93
C VAL A 6 20.65 48.97 5.92
N LEU A 7 20.67 47.70 6.34
CA LEU A 7 20.79 46.56 5.44
C LEU A 7 19.36 46.09 5.13
N ILE A 8 18.88 46.34 3.92
CA ILE A 8 17.66 45.72 3.40
C ILE A 8 18.05 44.31 2.97
N VAL A 9 17.71 43.31 3.79
CA VAL A 9 17.71 41.91 3.39
C VAL A 9 16.27 41.56 3.02
N CYS A 10 15.91 41.78 1.76
CA CYS A 10 14.73 41.14 1.18
C CYS A 10 15.14 39.73 0.74
N ALA A 11 15.18 38.81 1.70
CA ALA A 11 15.12 37.38 1.40
C ALA A 11 13.65 36.96 1.51
N SER A 12 12.88 37.20 0.45
CA SER A 12 11.63 36.50 0.22
C SER A 12 11.98 35.07 -0.19
N LEU A 13 12.35 34.25 0.80
CA LEU A 13 12.25 32.81 0.70
C LEU A 13 10.76 32.48 0.83
N THR A 14 10.05 32.59 -0.28
CA THR A 14 8.79 31.86 -0.43
C THR A 14 9.19 30.40 -0.53
N VAL A 15 9.36 29.76 0.62
CA VAL A 15 9.26 28.31 0.71
C VAL A 15 7.81 28.04 0.32
N ILE A 16 7.58 27.73 -0.95
CA ILE A 16 6.40 26.97 -1.34
C ILE A 16 6.67 25.61 -0.70
N ALA A 17 6.25 25.48 0.56
CA ALA A 17 6.03 24.20 1.15
C ALA A 17 4.94 23.59 0.29
N ASN A 18 5.33 22.70 -0.63
CA ASN A 18 4.41 21.72 -1.18
C ASN A 18 3.90 20.96 0.03
N ALA A 19 2.75 21.38 0.53
CA ALA A 19 2.01 20.75 1.62
C ALA A 19 1.35 19.49 1.07
N GLN A 20 2.17 18.56 0.56
CA GLN A 20 1.80 17.18 0.45
C GLN A 20 2.66 16.50 1.49
N ALA A 21 2.06 16.19 2.64
CA ALA A 21 2.67 15.25 3.56
C ALA A 21 2.77 13.93 2.79
N GLN A 22 3.86 13.75 2.04
CA GLN A 22 4.23 12.44 1.56
C GLN A 22 4.57 11.66 2.82
N PHE A 23 3.60 10.86 3.26
CA PHE A 23 3.82 9.79 4.21
C PHE A 23 5.09 9.03 3.75
N PRO A 24 6.22 9.14 4.47
CA PRO A 24 7.52 8.81 3.90
C PRO A 24 7.75 7.31 3.93
N MET A 25 7.27 6.62 2.90
CA MET A 25 7.55 5.20 2.72
C MET A 25 8.94 4.97 2.13
N GLN A 26 9.65 4.01 2.70
CA GLN A 26 10.95 3.56 2.23
C GLN A 26 10.79 2.21 1.51
N TYR A 27 11.19 2.15 0.24
CA TYR A 27 11.39 0.89 -0.46
C TYR A 27 12.53 0.09 0.19
N MET A 28 12.29 -1.20 0.43
CA MET A 28 13.24 -2.07 1.11
C MET A 28 13.86 -3.07 0.14
N ASP A 29 13.05 -3.89 -0.54
CA ASP A 29 13.53 -4.94 -1.44
C ASP A 29 12.40 -5.48 -2.34
N GLU A 30 12.76 -6.13 -3.45
CA GLU A 30 11.88 -6.98 -4.24
C GLU A 30 12.21 -8.43 -3.89
N VAL A 31 11.25 -9.12 -3.30
CA VAL A 31 11.39 -10.48 -2.75
C VAL A 31 10.61 -11.51 -3.56
N GLY A 32 9.77 -11.09 -4.50
CA GLY A 32 8.95 -11.95 -5.33
C GLY A 32 9.77 -12.81 -6.29
N HIS A 33 10.96 -12.42 -6.70
CA HIS A 33 11.82 -13.24 -7.58
C HIS A 33 12.82 -14.15 -6.83
N MET A 34 12.85 -14.10 -5.50
CA MET A 34 13.79 -14.87 -4.70
C MET A 34 13.66 -16.38 -4.96
N GLY A 35 14.80 -17.05 -5.03
CA GLY A 35 14.94 -18.46 -5.35
C GLY A 35 14.72 -18.86 -6.81
N TRP A 36 14.30 -17.95 -7.70
CA TRP A 36 14.11 -18.21 -9.12
C TRP A 36 15.06 -17.38 -10.00
N GLN A 37 14.64 -16.20 -10.46
CA GLN A 37 15.48 -15.27 -11.22
C GLN A 37 16.53 -14.62 -10.31
N ASP A 38 16.10 -14.26 -9.10
CA ASP A 38 17.00 -13.91 -8.01
C ASP A 38 17.43 -15.18 -7.29
N LYS A 39 18.75 -15.38 -7.16
CA LYS A 39 19.32 -16.57 -6.50
C LYS A 39 19.37 -16.47 -4.98
N ARG A 40 19.04 -15.31 -4.40
CA ARG A 40 18.94 -15.14 -2.95
C ARG A 40 17.91 -16.10 -2.38
N LYS A 41 18.27 -16.74 -1.27
CA LYS A 41 17.37 -17.57 -0.45
C LYS A 41 16.89 -16.84 0.79
N SER A 42 17.59 -15.77 1.16
CA SER A 42 17.16 -14.84 2.19
C SER A 42 17.62 -13.42 1.91
N THR A 43 16.95 -12.44 2.51
CA THR A 43 17.36 -11.03 2.53
C THR A 43 16.99 -10.38 3.87
N GLU A 44 17.78 -9.41 4.32
CA GLU A 44 17.60 -8.72 5.60
C GLU A 44 16.97 -7.34 5.38
N LEU A 45 15.81 -7.09 5.98
CA LEU A 45 15.08 -5.82 5.86
C LEU A 45 15.24 -4.93 7.11
N GLY A 46 16.04 -5.35 8.08
CA GLY A 46 16.25 -4.66 9.35
C GLY A 46 15.16 -4.90 10.39
N LEU A 47 13.88 -4.95 9.99
CA LEU A 47 12.76 -5.36 10.86
C LEU A 47 12.51 -6.87 10.85
N ALA A 48 12.85 -7.50 9.73
CA ALA A 48 12.66 -8.92 9.51
C ALA A 48 13.70 -9.45 8.53
N THR A 49 13.98 -10.75 8.63
CA THR A 49 14.65 -11.51 7.58
C THR A 49 13.59 -12.20 6.75
N VAL A 50 13.65 -12.08 5.43
CA VAL A 50 12.76 -12.80 4.50
C VAL A 50 13.49 -14.02 4.00
N TYR A 51 12.80 -15.16 3.98
CA TYR A 51 13.27 -16.43 3.44
C TYR A 51 12.36 -16.88 2.30
N HIS A 52 12.96 -17.38 1.22
CA HIS A 52 12.21 -18.12 0.21
C HIS A 52 12.05 -19.57 0.67
N GLU A 53 10.81 -19.99 0.93
CA GLU A 53 10.46 -21.36 1.27
C GLU A 53 9.74 -22.00 0.09
N CYS A 54 10.33 -23.06 -0.45
CA CYS A 54 9.78 -23.80 -1.58
C CYS A 54 10.08 -25.28 -1.36
N GLU A 55 9.03 -26.05 -1.08
CA GLU A 55 9.15 -27.50 -0.77
C GLU A 55 9.30 -28.33 -2.05
N GLU A 56 8.66 -27.93 -3.16
CA GLU A 56 8.77 -28.55 -4.49
C GLU A 56 8.75 -27.48 -5.59
N CYS A 57 9.94 -27.06 -6.07
CA CYS A 57 10.09 -25.90 -6.97
C CYS A 57 9.78 -26.17 -8.45
N GLU A 58 8.59 -26.70 -8.71
CA GLU A 58 7.89 -26.37 -9.95
C GLU A 58 7.18 -25.03 -9.70
N ALA A 59 7.52 -23.99 -10.47
CA ALA A 59 6.96 -22.65 -10.25
C ALA A 59 5.42 -22.70 -10.22
N ASN A 60 4.82 -21.97 -9.27
CA ASN A 60 3.36 -21.80 -9.09
C ASN A 60 2.61 -22.96 -8.39
N THR A 61 3.23 -23.65 -7.44
CA THR A 61 2.54 -24.55 -6.49
C THR A 61 2.20 -23.83 -5.20
N GLU A 62 1.19 -24.29 -4.46
CA GLU A 62 0.76 -23.73 -3.15
C GLU A 62 1.87 -23.73 -2.08
N SER A 63 3.01 -24.40 -2.32
CA SER A 63 4.15 -24.50 -1.41
C SER A 63 5.24 -23.45 -1.64
N ASP A 64 5.01 -22.47 -2.53
CA ASP A 64 5.95 -21.40 -2.84
C ASP A 64 5.65 -20.13 -2.02
N GLN A 65 6.30 -20.01 -0.87
CA GLN A 65 6.00 -18.99 0.14
C GLN A 65 7.22 -18.12 0.45
N LEU A 66 6.93 -16.90 0.88
CA LEU A 66 7.90 -16.04 1.55
C LEU A 66 7.62 -16.09 3.05
N ARG A 67 8.64 -16.45 3.82
CA ARG A 67 8.61 -16.44 5.28
C ARG A 67 9.37 -15.23 5.81
N PHE A 68 8.68 -14.34 6.47
CA PHE A 68 9.23 -13.21 7.21
C PHE A 68 9.44 -13.67 8.65
N GLU A 69 10.66 -13.49 9.17
CA GLU A 69 10.98 -13.73 10.58
C GLU A 69 11.51 -12.46 11.23
N GLY A 70 10.99 -12.14 12.41
CA GLY A 70 11.53 -11.08 13.24
C GLY A 70 11.34 -11.38 14.71
N LYS A 71 11.70 -10.43 15.56
CA LYS A 71 11.56 -10.55 17.01
C LYS A 71 10.78 -9.37 17.56
N ASP A 72 10.00 -9.64 18.60
CA ASP A 72 9.38 -8.61 19.41
C ASP A 72 10.43 -7.94 20.33
N ASP A 73 10.01 -6.94 21.10
CA ASP A 73 10.91 -6.19 21.99
C ASP A 73 11.50 -7.06 23.13
N ALA A 74 10.84 -8.18 23.46
CA ALA A 74 11.34 -9.17 24.41
C ALA A 74 12.30 -10.19 23.75
N GLY A 75 12.58 -10.06 22.46
CA GLY A 75 13.42 -10.96 21.69
C GLY A 75 12.73 -12.28 21.32
N LYS A 76 11.41 -12.40 21.54
CA LYS A 76 10.63 -13.58 21.16
C LYS A 76 10.33 -13.55 19.66
N LEU A 77 10.43 -14.70 19.02
CA LEU A 77 10.32 -14.84 17.57
C LEU A 77 8.86 -14.78 17.12
N TRP A 78 8.60 -14.00 16.08
CA TRP A 78 7.38 -14.05 15.29
C TRP A 78 7.69 -14.46 13.85
N ARG A 79 6.72 -15.06 13.17
CA ARG A 79 6.85 -15.47 11.76
C ARG A 79 5.59 -15.19 10.99
N LEU A 80 5.75 -14.71 9.77
CA LEU A 80 4.66 -14.47 8.82
C LEU A 80 4.98 -15.20 7.52
N TRP A 81 4.05 -16.01 7.03
CA TRP A 81 4.09 -16.60 5.70
C TRP A 81 3.08 -15.90 4.81
N ILE A 82 3.55 -15.51 3.64
CA ILE A 82 2.71 -15.03 2.54
C ILE A 82 3.02 -15.85 1.30
N GLU A 83 2.05 -15.97 0.40
CA GLU A 83 2.29 -16.57 -0.90
C GLU A 83 3.21 -15.69 -1.74
N ARG A 84 4.16 -16.32 -2.43
CA ARG A 84 5.07 -15.61 -3.32
C ARG A 84 4.36 -15.36 -4.66
N VAL A 85 4.21 -14.10 -5.02
CA VAL A 85 3.83 -13.72 -6.39
C VAL A 85 5.11 -13.34 -7.14
N GLY A 86 5.44 -14.09 -8.18
CA GLY A 86 6.55 -13.80 -9.09
C GLY A 86 6.16 -13.99 -10.55
N GLY A 87 7.06 -13.69 -11.49
CA GLY A 87 6.77 -13.78 -12.93
C GLY A 87 6.89 -12.41 -13.60
N PHE A 88 5.87 -12.01 -14.39
CA PHE A 88 5.77 -10.63 -14.90
C PHE A 88 5.20 -9.66 -13.85
N GLY A 89 5.33 -10.00 -12.57
CA GLY A 89 4.92 -9.24 -11.40
C GLY A 89 5.87 -9.56 -10.24
N GLY A 90 5.88 -8.72 -9.22
CA GLY A 90 6.82 -8.80 -8.11
C GLY A 90 6.11 -8.77 -6.76
N THR A 91 6.83 -9.21 -5.73
CA THR A 91 6.48 -8.96 -4.34
C THR A 91 7.47 -7.95 -3.80
N GLU A 92 7.01 -6.75 -3.50
CA GLU A 92 7.84 -5.66 -3.00
C GLU A 92 7.60 -5.45 -1.51
N VAL A 93 8.64 -5.01 -0.80
CA VAL A 93 8.55 -4.67 0.61
C VAL A 93 8.89 -3.21 0.82
N TRP A 94 8.04 -2.54 1.58
CA TRP A 94 8.12 -1.15 1.95
C TRP A 94 8.06 -1.03 3.48
N LYS A 95 8.56 0.09 3.99
CA LYS A 95 8.61 0.37 5.43
C LYS A 95 8.22 1.82 5.71
N ALA A 96 7.42 2.03 6.75
CA ALA A 96 7.06 3.35 7.27
C ALA A 96 6.45 3.22 8.69
N ASP A 97 6.15 4.32 9.36
CA ASP A 97 5.39 4.33 10.63
C ASP A 97 3.91 4.63 10.31
N PHE A 98 3.10 3.60 10.02
CA PHE A 98 1.76 3.78 9.43
C PHE A 98 0.76 4.35 10.43
N ASP A 99 0.82 3.93 11.69
CA ASP A 99 -0.12 4.35 12.72
C ASP A 99 0.42 5.46 13.65
N LYS A 100 1.60 6.01 13.31
CA LYS A 100 2.28 7.09 14.03
C LYS A 100 2.59 6.73 15.48
N ASN A 101 2.91 5.47 15.75
CA ASN A 101 3.27 5.01 17.08
C ASN A 101 4.79 5.14 17.36
N GLY A 102 5.57 5.62 16.39
CA GLY A 102 7.02 5.80 16.50
C GLY A 102 7.83 4.54 16.16
N ARG A 103 7.15 3.45 15.76
CA ARG A 103 7.75 2.21 15.29
C ARG A 103 7.67 2.15 13.77
N GLN A 104 8.55 1.36 13.17
CA GLN A 104 8.48 1.09 11.74
C GLN A 104 7.71 -0.20 11.52
N ASP A 105 6.79 -0.13 10.58
CA ASP A 105 5.91 -1.19 10.09
C ASP A 105 6.33 -1.64 8.69
N LEU A 106 5.73 -2.73 8.21
CA LEU A 106 5.96 -3.23 6.86
C LEU A 106 4.68 -3.16 6.03
N LEU A 107 4.85 -2.80 4.77
CA LEU A 107 3.87 -3.03 3.71
C LEU A 107 4.50 -3.99 2.72
N ILE A 108 3.85 -5.12 2.50
CA ILE A 108 4.27 -6.12 1.51
C ILE A 108 3.21 -6.14 0.43
N THR A 109 3.64 -5.95 -0.81
CA THR A 109 2.72 -5.74 -1.92
C THR A 109 3.02 -6.72 -3.03
N SER A 110 2.00 -7.42 -3.46
CA SER A 110 2.08 -8.40 -4.52
C SER A 110 1.23 -7.93 -5.68
N TYR A 111 1.85 -7.83 -6.85
CA TYR A 111 1.18 -7.47 -8.09
C TYR A 111 1.46 -8.52 -9.15
N PHE A 112 0.47 -8.80 -9.98
CA PHE A 112 0.66 -9.59 -11.19
C PHE A 112 0.15 -8.79 -12.38
N MET A 113 1.00 -8.57 -13.39
CA MET A 113 0.59 -7.91 -14.63
C MET A 113 -0.41 -8.76 -15.38
N GLN A 114 -1.65 -8.28 -15.45
CA GLN A 114 -2.75 -8.95 -16.13
C GLN A 114 -3.08 -8.27 -17.46
N ASN A 115 -3.81 -9.00 -18.30
CA ASN A 115 -4.39 -8.48 -19.54
C ASN A 115 -5.91 -8.54 -19.44
N GLY A 116 -6.58 -7.54 -20.01
CA GLY A 116 -8.04 -7.48 -20.06
C GLY A 116 -8.60 -6.38 -19.18
N ARG A 117 -9.67 -6.70 -18.44
CA ARG A 117 -10.36 -5.78 -17.53
C ARG A 117 -9.94 -6.04 -16.08
N CYS A 118 -9.95 -5.00 -15.25
CA CYS A 118 -9.54 -5.03 -13.83
C CYS A 118 -8.10 -5.54 -13.65
N ILE A 119 -7.19 -5.03 -14.48
CA ILE A 119 -5.78 -5.51 -14.56
C ILE A 119 -4.86 -4.89 -13.51
N ASP A 120 -5.39 -4.01 -12.67
CA ASP A 120 -4.72 -3.22 -11.66
C ASP A 120 -5.06 -3.69 -10.24
N GLU A 121 -5.27 -4.99 -10.08
CA GLU A 121 -5.47 -5.66 -8.78
C GLU A 121 -4.12 -5.81 -8.06
N TYR A 122 -4.07 -5.40 -6.79
CA TYR A 122 -2.91 -5.56 -5.92
C TYR A 122 -3.33 -6.19 -4.60
N ASP A 123 -2.49 -7.10 -4.13
CA ASP A 123 -2.55 -7.59 -2.76
C ASP A 123 -1.62 -6.76 -1.89
N MET A 124 -2.14 -6.28 -0.77
CA MET A 124 -1.38 -5.56 0.24
C MET A 124 -1.50 -6.30 1.57
N VAL A 125 -0.35 -6.68 2.11
CA VAL A 125 -0.22 -7.23 3.45
C VAL A 125 0.48 -6.17 4.29
N PHE A 126 -0.27 -5.59 5.22
CA PHE A 126 0.25 -4.67 6.22
C PHE A 126 0.67 -5.46 7.45
N VAL A 127 1.86 -5.18 7.97
CA VAL A 127 2.36 -5.71 9.23
C VAL A 127 2.63 -4.52 10.14
N LEU A 128 1.62 -4.17 10.91
CA LEU A 128 1.73 -3.12 11.92
C LEU A 128 2.22 -3.75 13.21
N PHE A 129 3.03 -3.04 13.97
CA PHE A 129 3.56 -3.59 15.22
C PHE A 129 2.96 -2.90 16.45
N ASP A 130 2.50 -3.70 17.41
CA ASP A 130 1.98 -3.18 18.68
C ASP A 130 3.10 -2.56 19.54
N GLU A 131 2.73 -1.99 20.69
CA GLU A 131 3.67 -1.39 21.64
C GLU A 131 4.78 -2.35 22.11
N LYS A 132 4.57 -3.67 22.02
CA LYS A 132 5.54 -4.72 22.39
C LYS A 132 6.37 -5.21 21.19
N GLY A 133 6.17 -4.64 20.00
CA GLY A 133 6.82 -5.09 18.77
C GLY A 133 6.25 -6.39 18.23
N ARG A 134 5.01 -6.76 18.58
CA ARG A 134 4.33 -7.94 18.03
C ARG A 134 3.53 -7.55 16.79
N PRO A 135 3.63 -8.31 15.69
CA PRO A 135 2.93 -7.98 14.46
C PRO A 135 1.43 -8.22 14.59
N ALA A 136 0.66 -7.25 14.12
CA ALA A 136 -0.74 -7.34 13.74
C ALA A 136 -0.80 -7.23 12.22
N VAL A 137 -1.34 -8.28 11.59
CA VAL A 137 -1.34 -8.40 10.14
C VAL A 137 -2.73 -8.09 9.62
N SER A 138 -2.79 -7.24 8.60
CA SER A 138 -4.01 -7.02 7.82
C SER A 138 -3.76 -7.23 6.35
N LYS A 139 -4.74 -7.81 5.65
CA LYS A 139 -4.65 -8.05 4.20
C LYS A 139 -5.84 -7.45 3.48
N ILE A 140 -5.56 -6.71 2.41
CA ILE A 140 -6.55 -6.22 1.45
C ILE A 140 -6.13 -6.58 0.02
N THR A 141 -7.10 -6.97 -0.79
CA THR A 141 -7.01 -6.99 -2.25
C THR A 141 -7.80 -5.80 -2.78
N THR A 142 -7.14 -4.92 -3.53
CA THR A 142 -7.72 -3.65 -3.99
C THR A 142 -7.29 -3.35 -5.41
N HIS A 143 -8.01 -2.46 -6.07
CA HIS A 143 -7.70 -2.04 -7.44
C HIS A 143 -7.14 -0.62 -7.46
N GLY A 144 -6.14 -0.39 -8.30
CA GLY A 144 -5.69 0.95 -8.64
C GLY A 144 -6.80 1.79 -9.30
N PHE A 145 -6.54 3.08 -9.48
CA PHE A 145 -7.46 3.97 -10.23
C PHE A 145 -6.86 4.44 -11.56
N SER A 146 -5.59 4.12 -11.81
CA SER A 146 -4.74 4.70 -12.87
C SER A 146 -4.34 3.69 -13.94
N GLY A 147 -4.77 2.43 -13.83
CA GLY A 147 -4.55 1.39 -14.85
C GLY A 147 -3.17 0.74 -14.82
N PHE A 148 -2.11 1.43 -14.37
CA PHE A 148 -0.79 0.84 -14.16
C PHE A 148 0.01 1.64 -13.11
N GLU A 149 0.53 0.90 -12.11
CA GLU A 149 1.70 1.20 -11.29
C GLU A 149 1.56 1.68 -9.82
N THR A 150 2.32 0.94 -9.00
CA THR A 150 2.84 1.11 -7.64
C THR A 150 1.86 1.22 -6.44
N PRO A 151 2.00 0.33 -5.43
CA PRO A 151 1.24 0.39 -4.17
C PRO A 151 1.30 1.70 -3.36
N PRO A 152 2.34 2.55 -3.46
CA PRO A 152 2.35 3.87 -2.84
C PRO A 152 1.20 4.78 -3.25
N GLU A 153 0.51 4.51 -4.34
CA GLU A 153 -0.57 5.40 -4.80
C GLU A 153 -1.81 5.38 -3.91
N ILE A 154 -2.02 4.28 -3.19
CA ILE A 154 -3.23 4.05 -2.38
C ILE A 154 -2.96 4.14 -0.89
N VAL A 155 -1.71 4.34 -0.46
CA VAL A 155 -1.32 4.57 0.94
C VAL A 155 -0.84 6.01 1.10
N VAL A 156 -1.62 6.86 1.76
CA VAL A 156 -1.36 8.30 1.81
C VAL A 156 -1.89 8.90 3.11
N ASP A 157 -1.18 9.90 3.65
CA ASP A 157 -1.65 10.77 4.74
C ASP A 157 -2.35 11.98 4.10
N VAL A 158 -3.65 11.85 3.84
CA VAL A 158 -4.46 12.87 3.17
C VAL A 158 -4.86 13.97 4.13
N ASN A 159 -5.12 13.63 5.39
CA ASN A 159 -5.59 14.58 6.39
C ASN A 159 -4.45 15.34 7.10
N GLY A 160 -3.19 14.91 6.90
CA GLY A 160 -1.98 15.53 7.44
C GLY A 160 -1.76 15.24 8.93
N ASP A 161 -2.42 14.23 9.48
CA ASP A 161 -2.32 13.89 10.90
C ASP A 161 -1.11 12.99 11.22
N GLY A 162 -0.39 12.55 10.19
CA GLY A 162 0.82 11.73 10.27
C GLY A 162 0.55 10.23 10.32
N ARG A 163 -0.70 9.78 10.23
CA ARG A 163 -1.08 8.38 10.03
C ARG A 163 -1.36 8.14 8.56
N ALA A 164 -1.23 6.89 8.15
CA ALA A 164 -1.56 6.50 6.80
C ALA A 164 -3.04 6.18 6.67
N GLU A 165 -3.62 6.60 5.56
CA GLU A 165 -4.90 6.11 5.06
C GLU A 165 -4.72 5.22 3.83
N VAL A 166 -5.64 4.27 3.67
CA VAL A 166 -5.73 3.34 2.54
C VAL A 166 -7.11 3.40 1.92
N VAL A 167 -7.15 3.52 0.59
CA VAL A 167 -8.39 3.40 -0.19
C VAL A 167 -8.55 1.97 -0.69
N ALA A 168 -9.63 1.32 -0.23
CA ALA A 168 -10.08 0.02 -0.70
C ALA A 168 -11.05 0.18 -1.87
N SER A 169 -10.82 -0.56 -2.95
CA SER A 169 -11.67 -0.53 -4.12
C SER A 169 -11.89 -1.92 -4.73
N LEU A 170 -13.00 -2.07 -5.44
CA LEU A 170 -13.30 -3.24 -6.25
C LEU A 170 -13.46 -2.84 -7.71
N CYS A 171 -13.14 -3.78 -8.59
CA CYS A 171 -13.46 -3.73 -10.00
C CYS A 171 -14.18 -5.02 -10.40
N ASN A 172 -15.36 -4.89 -11.00
CA ASN A 172 -16.17 -5.98 -11.50
C ASN A 172 -16.42 -5.83 -13.00
N TYR A 173 -16.70 -6.94 -13.67
CA TYR A 173 -17.09 -6.91 -15.08
C TYR A 173 -18.53 -6.41 -15.20
N ALA A 174 -18.76 -5.43 -16.07
CA ALA A 174 -20.08 -4.87 -16.34
C ALA A 174 -20.34 -4.74 -17.84
N ASP A 175 -21.62 -4.61 -18.21
CA ASP A 175 -22.06 -4.45 -19.61
C ASP A 175 -22.03 -2.97 -20.09
N HIS A 176 -21.37 -2.08 -19.34
CA HIS A 176 -21.38 -0.64 -19.63
C HIS A 176 -20.48 -0.26 -20.83
N PRO A 177 -20.91 0.65 -21.73
CA PRO A 177 -20.37 0.74 -23.10
C PRO A 177 -18.97 1.34 -23.28
N ARG A 178 -18.26 1.81 -22.23
CA ARG A 178 -16.95 2.48 -22.42
C ARG A 178 -15.73 1.60 -22.09
N PHE A 179 -15.80 0.81 -21.01
CA PHE A 179 -14.72 -0.13 -20.62
C PHE A 179 -15.23 -1.49 -20.12
N GLY A 180 -16.55 -1.69 -19.99
CA GLY A 180 -17.11 -2.94 -19.49
C GLY A 180 -16.70 -3.30 -18.05
N GLU A 181 -16.40 -2.30 -17.22
CA GLU A 181 -16.03 -2.43 -15.81
C GLU A 181 -16.98 -1.60 -14.94
N ASP A 182 -17.27 -2.11 -13.74
CA ASP A 182 -17.92 -1.40 -12.64
C ASP A 182 -16.93 -1.31 -11.48
N ARG A 183 -16.61 -0.08 -11.08
CA ARG A 183 -15.60 0.18 -10.04
C ARG A 183 -16.23 0.88 -8.86
N GLN A 184 -15.85 0.47 -7.66
CA GLN A 184 -16.46 0.95 -6.42
C GLN A 184 -15.40 1.17 -5.34
N ILE A 185 -15.52 2.25 -4.56
CA ILE A 185 -14.79 2.40 -3.29
C ILE A 185 -15.54 1.61 -2.22
N THR A 186 -14.86 0.63 -1.66
CA THR A 186 -15.41 -0.28 -0.63
C THR A 186 -14.97 0.07 0.78
N GLY A 187 -14.02 1.00 0.93
CA GLY A 187 -13.62 1.52 2.22
C GLY A 187 -12.50 2.55 2.12
N ILE A 188 -12.45 3.43 3.11
CA ILE A 188 -11.26 4.21 3.43
C ILE A 188 -10.90 3.86 4.86
N TYR A 189 -9.65 3.49 5.10
CA TYR A 189 -9.16 3.01 6.38
C TYR A 189 -7.97 3.84 6.83
N GLU A 190 -7.90 4.18 8.12
CA GLU A 190 -6.75 4.83 8.73
C GLU A 190 -6.05 3.85 9.68
N ALA A 191 -4.71 3.82 9.65
CA ALA A 191 -3.93 3.00 10.56
C ALA A 191 -3.91 3.63 11.96
N ARG A 192 -4.36 2.90 12.99
CA ARG A 192 -4.41 3.34 14.39
C ARG A 192 -4.07 2.18 15.31
N GLU A 193 -3.14 2.38 16.24
CA GLU A 193 -2.89 1.44 17.34
C GLU A 193 -2.65 -0.02 16.86
N GLY A 194 -1.81 -0.18 15.84
CA GLY A 194 -1.50 -1.49 15.28
C GLY A 194 -2.60 -2.13 14.43
N ARG A 195 -3.62 -1.39 14.00
CA ARG A 195 -4.72 -1.92 13.16
C ARG A 195 -5.26 -0.88 12.21
N TRP A 196 -6.03 -1.32 11.22
CA TRP A 196 -6.75 -0.42 10.33
C TRP A 196 -8.20 -0.23 10.78
N VAL A 197 -8.66 1.03 10.79
CA VAL A 197 -9.99 1.41 11.25
C VAL A 197 -10.72 2.16 10.13
N PRO A 198 -11.99 1.86 9.82
CA PRO A 198 -12.72 2.56 8.77
C PRO A 198 -12.91 4.04 9.12
N GLU A 199 -12.54 4.93 8.21
CA GLU A 199 -12.72 6.38 8.32
C GLU A 199 -14.10 6.78 7.77
N ARG A 200 -15.15 6.52 8.56
CA ARG A 200 -16.55 6.70 8.13
C ARG A 200 -16.93 8.15 7.87
N GLU A 201 -16.13 9.12 8.31
CA GLU A 201 -16.33 10.55 8.05
C GLU A 201 -15.43 11.06 6.91
N ALA A 202 -14.69 10.17 6.23
CA ALA A 202 -13.85 10.50 5.10
C ALA A 202 -14.62 11.29 4.04
N LYS A 203 -14.03 12.40 3.59
CA LYS A 203 -14.47 13.11 2.40
C LYS A 203 -13.74 12.53 1.21
N GLU A 204 -14.46 12.09 0.18
CA GLU A 204 -13.91 11.49 -1.04
C GLU A 204 -12.92 12.39 -1.78
N GLY A 205 -13.25 13.68 -1.90
CA GLY A 205 -12.54 14.64 -2.76
C GLY A 205 -11.02 14.64 -2.56
N PRO A 206 -10.52 14.78 -1.31
CA PRO A 206 -9.09 14.73 -1.03
C PRO A 206 -8.37 13.42 -1.45
N TYR A 207 -8.98 12.25 -1.21
CA TYR A 207 -8.40 10.97 -1.66
C TYR A 207 -8.38 10.88 -3.18
N LEU A 208 -9.43 11.40 -3.82
CA LEU A 208 -9.54 11.46 -5.26
C LEU A 208 -8.50 12.38 -5.89
N GLU A 209 -8.29 13.54 -5.31
CA GLU A 209 -7.26 14.50 -5.73
C GLU A 209 -5.87 13.90 -5.58
N ALA A 210 -5.60 13.18 -4.47
CA ALA A 210 -4.35 12.48 -4.25
C ALA A 210 -4.09 11.42 -5.33
N SER A 211 -5.07 10.55 -5.62
CA SER A 211 -4.94 9.56 -6.68
C SER A 211 -4.76 10.21 -8.06
N GLN A 212 -5.52 11.25 -8.39
CA GLN A 212 -5.37 11.97 -9.67
C GLN A 212 -4.00 12.66 -9.83
N ALA A 213 -3.45 13.22 -8.74
CA ALA A 213 -2.15 13.86 -8.76
C ALA A 213 -1.04 12.86 -9.08
N LEU A 214 -1.15 11.64 -8.55
CA LEU A 214 -0.23 10.53 -8.84
C LEU A 214 -0.34 10.07 -10.30
N VAL A 215 -1.56 9.88 -10.82
CA VAL A 215 -1.81 9.54 -12.24
C VAL A 215 -1.18 10.57 -13.17
N LYS A 216 -1.39 11.86 -12.89
CA LYS A 216 -0.85 12.98 -13.69
C LYS A 216 0.68 13.05 -13.64
N ALA A 217 1.29 12.62 -12.55
CA ALA A 217 2.74 12.66 -12.40
C ALA A 217 3.44 11.55 -13.20
N TRP A 218 2.76 10.43 -13.46
CA TRP A 218 3.39 9.24 -14.00
C TRP A 218 3.09 8.93 -15.47
N LEU A 219 1.83 8.91 -15.93
CA LEU A 219 1.55 8.15 -17.17
C LEU A 219 0.46 8.66 -18.12
N MET A 220 -0.23 9.78 -17.88
CA MET A 220 -1.26 10.27 -18.81
C MET A 220 -1.02 11.70 -19.28
N ASP A 221 -0.87 11.88 -20.59
CA ASP A 221 -1.00 13.21 -21.22
C ASP A 221 -2.41 13.72 -20.90
N PRO A 222 -2.58 14.86 -20.21
CA PRO A 222 -3.90 15.43 -19.99
C PRO A 222 -4.64 15.80 -21.29
N ASN A 223 -3.98 15.72 -22.44
CA ASN A 223 -4.58 15.84 -23.78
C ASN A 223 -4.93 14.49 -24.43
N ASP A 224 -4.77 13.36 -23.73
CA ASP A 224 -5.23 12.06 -24.21
C ASP A 224 -6.76 12.13 -24.44
N PRO A 225 -7.25 11.89 -25.67
CA PRO A 225 -8.69 11.92 -25.97
C PRO A 225 -9.51 10.88 -25.19
N ASP A 226 -8.86 9.85 -24.64
CA ASP A 226 -9.48 8.84 -23.79
C ASP A 226 -9.45 9.20 -22.29
N TYR A 227 -8.73 10.26 -21.90
CA TYR A 227 -8.78 10.81 -20.54
C TYR A 227 -10.16 11.39 -20.24
N ASP A 228 -10.93 10.67 -19.43
CA ASP A 228 -12.20 11.16 -18.92
C ASP A 228 -12.03 11.64 -17.46
N PRO A 229 -11.97 12.96 -17.21
CA PRO A 229 -11.91 13.50 -15.85
C PRO A 229 -13.19 13.20 -15.03
N GLU A 230 -14.27 12.73 -15.67
CA GLU A 230 -15.49 12.30 -15.00
C GLU A 230 -15.48 10.81 -14.60
N TYR A 231 -14.48 10.02 -14.98
CA TYR A 231 -14.35 8.59 -14.62
C TYR A 231 -14.60 8.34 -13.12
N LEU A 232 -14.13 9.28 -12.32
CA LEU A 232 -14.14 9.22 -10.87
C LEU A 232 -15.46 9.65 -10.23
N LYS A 233 -16.38 10.29 -10.97
CA LYS A 233 -17.74 10.61 -10.50
C LYS A 233 -18.65 9.37 -10.46
N TRP A 234 -18.18 8.25 -11.01
CA TRP A 234 -18.93 7.01 -11.15
C TRP A 234 -18.55 5.94 -10.13
N LEU A 235 -17.68 6.25 -9.16
CA LEU A 235 -17.32 5.31 -8.10
C LEU A 235 -18.34 5.44 -6.97
N PRO A 236 -19.36 4.57 -6.86
CA PRO A 236 -20.30 4.63 -5.75
C PRO A 236 -19.55 4.48 -4.41
N MET A 237 -19.96 5.25 -3.41
CA MET A 237 -19.46 5.15 -2.05
C MET A 237 -20.64 5.10 -1.07
N GLU A 238 -20.62 4.11 -0.17
CA GLU A 238 -21.64 3.96 0.87
C GLU A 238 -20.98 3.63 2.22
N PRO A 239 -20.47 4.64 2.96
CA PRO A 239 -19.66 4.43 4.17
C PRO A 239 -20.35 3.63 5.28
N SER A 240 -21.68 3.65 5.32
CA SER A 240 -22.47 2.83 6.24
C SER A 240 -22.33 1.33 5.99
N LYS A 241 -21.95 0.91 4.78
CA LYS A 241 -21.78 -0.50 4.38
C LYS A 241 -20.35 -0.98 4.43
N TRP A 242 -19.38 -0.11 4.72
CA TRP A 242 -17.98 -0.49 4.81
C TRP A 242 -17.74 -1.48 5.96
N PRO A 243 -16.96 -2.55 5.72
CA PRO A 243 -16.57 -3.48 6.78
C PRO A 243 -15.74 -2.82 7.86
N ASP A 244 -15.86 -3.33 9.09
CA ASP A 244 -15.14 -2.81 10.25
C ASP A 244 -13.63 -3.14 10.25
N SER A 245 -13.20 -4.07 9.39
CA SER A 245 -11.80 -4.40 9.12
C SER A 245 -11.56 -4.45 7.62
N MET A 246 -10.33 -4.17 7.20
CA MET A 246 -9.91 -4.41 5.82
C MET A 246 -9.65 -5.90 5.51
N ASP A 247 -9.59 -6.75 6.53
CA ASP A 247 -9.25 -8.16 6.36
C ASP A 247 -10.24 -8.89 5.46
N GLY A 248 -9.72 -9.44 4.36
CA GLY A 248 -10.53 -10.18 3.40
C GLY A 248 -11.41 -9.29 2.52
N LEU A 249 -11.10 -7.99 2.44
CA LEU A 249 -11.63 -7.15 1.37
C LEU A 249 -11.04 -7.57 0.03
N GLY A 250 -11.93 -7.77 -0.96
CA GLY A 250 -11.58 -8.23 -2.31
C GLY A 250 -11.61 -9.75 -2.47
N ASP A 251 -11.84 -10.21 -3.70
CA ASP A 251 -11.70 -11.62 -4.06
C ASP A 251 -10.25 -11.86 -4.47
N SER A 252 -9.47 -12.37 -3.53
CA SER A 252 -8.03 -12.50 -3.69
C SER A 252 -7.69 -13.71 -4.56
N ARG A 253 -7.02 -13.49 -5.69
CA ARG A 253 -6.44 -14.57 -6.49
C ARG A 253 -5.13 -15.12 -5.92
N PHE A 254 -4.49 -14.38 -5.02
CA PHE A 254 -3.30 -14.82 -4.29
C PHE A 254 -3.71 -15.14 -2.85
N GLY A 255 -3.24 -16.23 -2.29
CA GLY A 255 -3.91 -16.89 -1.18
C GLY A 255 -3.65 -16.30 0.20
N ALA A 256 -3.85 -17.14 1.20
CA ALA A 256 -3.92 -16.76 2.60
C ALA A 256 -2.53 -16.43 3.18
N TYR A 257 -2.51 -15.62 4.24
CA TYR A 257 -1.32 -15.48 5.08
C TYR A 257 -1.43 -16.40 6.31
N ARG A 258 -0.29 -16.76 6.88
CA ARG A 258 -0.21 -17.43 8.19
C ARG A 258 0.69 -16.61 9.10
N LEU A 259 0.19 -16.27 10.29
CA LEU A 259 0.96 -15.58 11.32
C LEU A 259 1.18 -16.52 12.52
N GLU A 260 2.43 -16.67 12.93
CA GLU A 260 2.82 -17.27 14.20
C GLU A 260 3.34 -16.19 15.15
N LEU A 261 2.65 -16.05 16.29
CA LEU A 261 3.05 -15.17 17.37
C LEU A 261 3.79 -15.94 18.47
N PRO A 262 4.65 -15.25 19.23
CA PRO A 262 5.22 -15.83 20.43
C PRO A 262 4.14 -16.31 21.41
N ALA A 263 4.39 -17.43 22.08
CA ALA A 263 3.62 -17.79 23.27
C ALA A 263 3.89 -16.77 24.39
N ASP A 264 2.83 -16.34 25.08
CA ASP A 264 2.91 -15.40 26.21
C ASP A 264 3.73 -15.96 27.39
#